data_AF-A0A2T2ZVD6-F1
#
_entry.id   AF-A0A2T2ZVD6-F1
#
_cell.length_a   1.000
_cell.length_b   1.000
_cell.length_c   1.000
_cell.angle_alpha   90.00
_cell.angle_beta   90.00
_cell.angle_gamma   90.00
#
_symmetry.space_group_name_H-M   'P 1'
#
loop_
_entity.id
_entity.type
_entity.pdbx_description
1 polymer ?
#
loop_
_entity_poly.entity_id
_entity_poly.type
_entity_poly.pdbx_seq_one_letter_code
_entity_poly.pdbx_strand_id
1 'polypeptide(L)'
;MAKPETISNPRRILAVALGAETEQLSQVVRDLTGNVPQPVDATLAGTTHDFALNTVYYTATVPLWLDLISDPEEWSATFLSDEAKEVLQVLGGLLVVFAMPKDASSTAAAAAAKDGTQQTKTMIAEVGKVIREGLGGWEWDGVTLAVGVGPVDHPDDLDVWDEVCGDAGLEFVHVVSAEDSTETRNEFGEKTGIPRVLEALQSSDWASVLSPGDDVDDDGENINLGDGDNDEADLDLDLENMDFGIDREDFDGLKKAIWEAQLEREGLTGSQEEVPGGTSIITPTNPSPPPSERTESDQHLDDDDINKIEQMMHKLQAVRDMSAGLPEEQRKRLAARAVGEVMRDL
;
A
#
# COMPACT_ATOMS: atom_id res chain seq x y z
N MET A 1 -33.19 -12.47 -6.68
CA MET A 1 -32.05 -11.70 -6.19
C MET A 1 -31.86 -12.10 -4.74
N ALA A 2 -30.68 -12.62 -4.38
CA ALA A 2 -30.36 -12.94 -3.00
C ALA A 2 -30.41 -11.65 -2.16
N LYS A 3 -30.78 -11.76 -0.89
CA LYS A 3 -30.77 -10.62 0.02
C LYS A 3 -29.30 -10.25 0.27
N PRO A 4 -28.93 -8.96 0.23
CA PRO A 4 -27.56 -8.55 0.54
C PRO A 4 -27.18 -9.00 1.95
N GLU A 5 -25.95 -9.46 2.09
CA GLU A 5 -25.40 -9.93 3.36
C GLU A 5 -25.26 -8.77 4.36
N THR A 6 -25.54 -9.00 5.63
CA THR A 6 -25.41 -7.96 6.66
C THR A 6 -24.17 -8.20 7.48
N ILE A 7 -23.16 -7.33 7.31
CA ILE A 7 -21.92 -7.38 8.09
C ILE A 7 -22.21 -6.83 9.49
N SER A 8 -22.19 -7.72 10.48
CA SER A 8 -22.60 -7.38 11.86
C SER A 8 -21.48 -6.72 12.67
N ASN A 9 -20.21 -7.01 12.36
CA ASN A 9 -19.06 -6.43 13.03
C ASN A 9 -18.03 -5.95 11.99
N PRO A 10 -18.29 -4.81 11.32
CA PRO A 10 -17.39 -4.34 10.30
C PRO A 10 -16.09 -3.77 10.88
N ARG A 11 -15.01 -3.83 10.08
CA ARG A 11 -13.79 -3.04 10.28
C ARG A 11 -14.12 -1.54 10.32
N ARG A 12 -13.19 -0.73 10.79
CA ARG A 12 -13.42 0.71 11.06
C ARG A 12 -12.68 1.59 10.07
N ILE A 13 -13.20 2.81 9.87
CA ILE A 13 -12.53 3.84 9.08
C ILE A 13 -11.94 4.86 10.04
N LEU A 14 -10.67 5.21 9.87
CA LEU A 14 -10.05 6.35 10.54
C LEU A 14 -9.97 7.53 9.58
N ALA A 15 -10.70 8.60 9.85
CA ALA A 15 -10.66 9.84 9.08
C ALA A 15 -9.90 10.92 9.87
N VAL A 16 -8.81 11.40 9.29
CA VAL A 16 -7.88 12.35 9.91
C VAL A 16 -7.80 13.64 9.12
N ALA A 17 -7.62 14.76 9.81
CA ALA A 17 -7.32 16.06 9.21
C ALA A 17 -6.44 16.88 10.16
N LEU A 18 -5.79 17.94 9.68
CA LEU A 18 -5.14 18.88 10.59
C LEU A 18 -6.19 19.59 11.45
N GLY A 19 -5.83 19.99 12.68
CA GLY A 19 -6.74 20.71 13.57
C GLY A 19 -7.34 21.98 12.96
N ALA A 20 -6.59 22.66 12.08
CA ALA A 20 -7.06 23.83 11.34
C ALA A 20 -8.11 23.51 10.25
N GLU A 21 -8.23 22.24 9.84
CA GLU A 21 -9.04 21.76 8.71
C GLU A 21 -10.30 20.99 9.15
N THR A 22 -10.74 21.25 10.39
CA THR A 22 -11.92 20.63 11.01
C THR A 22 -13.19 20.83 10.16
N GLU A 23 -13.33 21.97 9.49
CA GLU A 23 -14.48 22.28 8.64
C GLU A 23 -14.52 21.37 7.39
N GLN A 24 -13.37 21.13 6.77
CA GLN A 24 -13.22 20.26 5.60
C GLN A 24 -13.52 18.81 5.97
N LEU A 25 -13.00 18.34 7.11
CA LEU A 25 -13.33 17.00 7.63
C LEU A 25 -14.83 16.86 7.87
N SER A 26 -15.44 17.83 8.58
CA SER A 26 -16.89 17.82 8.83
C SER A 26 -17.71 17.85 7.54
N GLN A 27 -17.23 18.57 6.52
CA GLN A 27 -17.87 18.64 5.21
C GLN A 27 -17.82 17.30 4.50
N VAL A 28 -16.65 16.67 4.39
CA VAL A 28 -16.50 15.37 3.73
C VAL A 28 -17.34 14.30 4.43
N VAL A 29 -17.36 14.28 5.76
CA VAL A 29 -18.18 13.33 6.53
C VAL A 29 -19.67 13.55 6.27
N ARG A 30 -20.13 14.79 6.24
CA ARG A 30 -21.52 15.11 5.89
C ARG A 30 -21.85 14.65 4.48
N ASP A 31 -20.97 14.90 3.53
CA ASP A 31 -21.22 14.59 2.13
C ASP A 31 -21.18 13.07 1.87
N LEU A 32 -20.38 12.31 2.63
CA LEU A 32 -20.35 10.84 2.59
C LEU A 32 -21.56 10.20 3.29
N THR A 33 -21.90 10.65 4.49
CA THR A 33 -22.89 9.98 5.35
C THR A 33 -24.29 10.58 5.27
N GLY A 34 -24.43 11.77 4.68
CA GLY A 34 -25.64 12.58 4.68
C GLY A 34 -25.89 13.33 6.01
N ASN A 35 -25.09 13.09 7.05
CA ASN A 35 -25.27 13.68 8.39
C ASN A 35 -24.03 14.45 8.84
N VAL A 36 -24.25 15.61 9.47
CA VAL A 36 -23.15 16.38 10.05
C VAL A 36 -22.66 15.69 11.32
N PRO A 37 -21.35 15.43 11.46
CA PRO A 37 -20.81 14.85 12.69
C PRO A 37 -21.05 15.80 13.86
N GLN A 38 -21.56 15.27 14.97
CA GLN A 38 -21.80 16.06 16.17
C GLN A 38 -20.53 16.11 17.02
N PRO A 39 -19.96 17.30 17.27
CA PRO A 39 -18.79 17.42 18.13
C PRO A 39 -19.14 17.05 19.57
N VAL A 40 -18.25 16.29 20.20
CA VAL A 40 -18.30 15.98 21.63
C VAL A 40 -17.30 16.91 22.31
N ASP A 41 -17.70 17.57 23.39
CA ASP A 41 -16.85 18.53 24.12
C ASP A 41 -16.22 19.63 23.23
N ALA A 42 -16.97 20.07 22.21
CA ALA A 42 -16.57 21.08 21.23
C ALA A 42 -15.42 20.69 20.27
N THR A 43 -15.05 19.41 20.19
CA THR A 43 -14.09 18.87 19.21
C THR A 43 -14.67 17.71 18.41
N LEU A 44 -14.15 17.50 17.19
CA LEU A 44 -14.43 16.30 16.40
C LEU A 44 -13.42 15.18 16.67
N ALA A 45 -12.27 15.49 17.29
CA ALA A 45 -11.25 14.49 17.59
C ALA A 45 -11.76 13.44 18.59
N GLY A 46 -11.52 12.17 18.31
CA GLY A 46 -11.96 11.03 19.13
C GLY A 46 -13.46 10.76 19.05
N THR A 47 -14.19 11.38 18.11
CA THR A 47 -15.62 11.10 17.91
C THR A 47 -15.82 9.94 16.93
N THR A 48 -16.91 9.20 17.11
CA THR A 48 -17.31 8.12 16.19
C THR A 48 -18.61 8.51 15.51
N HIS A 49 -18.65 8.35 14.19
CA HIS A 49 -19.81 8.60 13.36
C HIS A 49 -20.22 7.32 12.65
N ASP A 50 -21.52 7.02 12.58
CA ASP A 50 -22.01 5.83 11.90
C ASP A 50 -22.10 6.10 10.39
N PHE A 51 -21.50 5.21 9.59
CA PHE A 51 -21.57 5.28 8.14
C PHE A 51 -22.28 4.05 7.56
N ALA A 52 -23.50 4.27 7.06
CA ALA A 52 -24.32 3.21 6.49
C ALA A 52 -23.95 2.94 5.03
N LEU A 53 -23.21 1.87 4.78
CA LEU A 53 -22.91 1.36 3.45
C LEU A 53 -24.01 0.40 3.00
N ASN A 54 -24.63 0.72 1.87
CA ASN A 54 -25.66 -0.11 1.25
C ASN A 54 -25.27 -0.40 -0.19
N THR A 55 -24.90 -1.64 -0.47
CA THR A 55 -24.57 -2.11 -1.82
C THR A 55 -25.55 -3.20 -2.25
N VAL A 56 -25.40 -3.67 -3.48
CA VAL A 56 -26.17 -4.82 -3.98
C VAL A 56 -25.70 -6.13 -3.31
N TYR A 57 -24.48 -6.15 -2.81
CA TYR A 57 -23.83 -7.36 -2.28
C TYR A 57 -23.94 -7.43 -0.75
N TYR A 58 -23.78 -6.31 -0.06
CA TYR A 58 -23.81 -6.25 1.39
C TYR A 58 -24.41 -4.95 1.93
N THR A 59 -24.76 -4.98 3.20
CA THR A 59 -25.12 -3.82 4.02
C THR A 59 -24.27 -3.82 5.28
N ALA A 60 -23.63 -2.70 5.60
CA ALA A 60 -22.81 -2.56 6.79
C ALA A 60 -23.02 -1.17 7.41
N THR A 61 -22.92 -1.08 8.75
CA THR A 61 -22.80 0.21 9.45
C THR A 61 -21.38 0.32 9.95
N VAL A 62 -20.52 0.93 9.15
CA VAL A 62 -19.10 1.07 9.40
C VAL A 62 -18.86 2.22 10.38
N PRO A 63 -18.18 1.99 11.52
CA PRO A 63 -17.78 3.07 12.41
C PRO A 63 -16.71 3.93 11.77
N LEU A 64 -16.96 5.23 11.69
CA LEU A 64 -16.03 6.23 11.17
C LEU A 64 -15.47 7.04 12.35
N TRP A 65 -14.23 6.77 12.70
CA TRP A 65 -13.47 7.47 13.72
C TRP A 65 -12.90 8.76 13.16
N LEU A 66 -13.17 9.87 13.84
CA LEU A 66 -12.67 11.19 13.46
C LEU A 66 -11.51 11.57 14.37
N ASP A 67 -10.40 11.98 13.79
CA ASP A 67 -9.25 12.48 14.53
C ASP A 67 -8.71 13.79 13.93
N LEU A 68 -8.17 14.64 14.81
CA LEU A 68 -7.59 15.92 14.42
C LEU A 68 -6.12 15.97 14.84
N ILE A 69 -5.26 15.99 13.85
CA ILE A 69 -3.82 15.97 14.01
C ILE A 69 -3.35 17.38 14.35
N SER A 70 -2.76 17.53 15.53
CA SER A 70 -2.09 18.77 15.95
C SER A 70 -0.61 18.75 15.54
N ASP A 71 0.06 17.62 15.78
CA ASP A 71 1.44 17.35 15.40
C ASP A 71 1.51 15.99 14.68
N PRO A 72 1.83 15.97 13.37
CA PRO A 72 1.92 14.73 12.61
C PRO A 72 2.95 13.71 13.12
N GLU A 73 4.08 14.16 13.65
CA GLU A 73 5.17 13.27 14.08
C GLU A 73 4.82 12.59 15.41
N GLU A 74 4.23 13.34 16.34
CA GLU A 74 3.73 12.78 17.60
C GLU A 74 2.55 11.82 17.34
N TRP A 75 1.69 12.17 16.39
CA TRP A 75 0.55 11.34 15.99
C TRP A 75 1.01 10.00 15.42
N SER A 76 1.94 9.98 14.45
CA SER A 76 2.44 8.73 13.88
C SER A 76 3.19 7.88 14.90
N ALA A 77 3.99 8.49 15.77
CA ALA A 77 4.68 7.79 16.85
C ALA A 77 3.70 7.12 17.83
N THR A 78 2.57 7.75 18.11
CA THR A 78 1.52 7.18 18.96
C THR A 78 0.88 5.97 18.30
N PHE A 79 0.56 6.05 17.00
CA PHE A 79 -0.04 4.92 16.26
C PHE A 79 0.94 3.76 16.01
N LEU A 80 2.24 4.04 15.95
CA LEU A 80 3.29 3.01 15.81
C LEU A 80 3.74 2.40 17.15
N SER A 81 3.16 2.84 18.27
CA SER A 81 3.42 2.26 19.59
C SER A 81 2.81 0.85 19.72
N ASP A 82 3.36 0.04 20.64
CA ASP A 82 2.83 -1.30 20.91
C ASP A 82 1.40 -1.25 21.44
N GLU A 83 1.05 -0.20 22.17
CA GLU A 83 -0.28 0.04 22.72
C GLU A 83 -1.34 0.29 21.64
N ALA A 84 -0.95 0.85 20.50
CA ALA A 84 -1.86 1.17 19.40
C ALA A 84 -2.10 0.00 18.42
N LYS A 85 -1.42 -1.14 18.60
CA LYS A 85 -1.58 -2.32 17.72
C LYS A 85 -3.03 -2.80 17.61
N GLU A 86 -3.75 -2.83 18.73
CA GLU A 86 -5.17 -3.23 18.74
C GLU A 86 -6.06 -2.25 17.94
N VAL A 87 -5.68 -0.97 17.93
CA VAL A 87 -6.38 0.07 17.16
C VAL A 87 -6.12 -0.08 15.67
N LEU A 88 -4.89 -0.41 15.28
CA LEU A 88 -4.52 -0.62 13.88
C LEU A 88 -5.17 -1.88 13.29
N GLN A 89 -5.21 -2.98 14.04
CA GLN A 89 -5.77 -4.27 13.59
C GLN A 89 -7.26 -4.21 13.21
N VAL A 90 -8.00 -3.23 13.74
CA VAL A 90 -9.43 -3.08 13.48
C VAL A 90 -9.73 -2.08 12.36
N LEU A 91 -8.71 -1.41 11.82
CA LEU A 91 -8.89 -0.51 10.68
C LEU A 91 -9.03 -1.33 9.40
N GLY A 92 -10.05 -0.96 8.61
CA GLY A 92 -10.22 -1.41 7.22
C GLY A 92 -10.17 -0.25 6.24
N GLY A 93 -10.10 0.99 6.73
CA GLY A 93 -9.91 2.16 5.88
C GLY A 93 -9.27 3.33 6.61
N LEU A 94 -8.51 4.13 5.87
CA LEU A 94 -7.89 5.36 6.33
C LEU A 94 -8.18 6.48 5.33
N LEU A 95 -8.73 7.59 5.83
CA LEU A 95 -9.11 8.75 5.04
C LEU A 95 -8.37 9.99 5.55
N VAL A 96 -7.52 10.58 4.73
CA VAL A 96 -6.87 11.87 5.03
C VAL A 96 -7.64 12.97 4.35
N VAL A 97 -8.15 13.95 5.10
CA VAL A 97 -8.88 15.10 4.54
C VAL A 97 -8.06 16.36 4.77
N PHE A 98 -7.87 17.15 3.70
CA PHE A 98 -7.16 18.42 3.79
C PHE A 98 -7.74 19.46 2.82
N ALA A 99 -7.45 20.74 3.09
CA ALA A 99 -7.84 21.83 2.21
C ALA A 99 -6.80 21.99 1.08
N MET A 100 -7.28 22.13 -0.16
CA MET A 100 -6.38 22.48 -1.26
C MET A 100 -5.78 23.87 -1.03
N PRO A 101 -4.45 24.04 -1.18
CA PRO A 101 -3.82 25.36 -1.05
C PRO A 101 -4.42 26.31 -2.05
N LYS A 102 -4.73 27.53 -1.62
CA LYS A 102 -5.15 28.62 -2.49
C LYS A 102 -4.00 29.58 -2.70
N ASP A 103 -3.84 30.09 -3.92
CA ASP A 103 -2.89 31.15 -4.16
C ASP A 103 -3.24 32.39 -3.34
N ALA A 104 -2.29 32.79 -2.51
CA ALA A 104 -2.46 33.90 -1.61
C ALA A 104 -2.15 35.22 -2.30
N SER A 105 -3.08 36.18 -2.22
CA SER A 105 -2.98 37.49 -2.87
C SER A 105 -1.93 38.43 -2.25
N SER A 106 -1.33 38.09 -1.10
CA SER A 106 -0.33 38.91 -0.41
C SER A 106 0.87 38.08 0.03
N THR A 107 2.03 38.71 0.16
CA THR A 107 3.29 38.04 0.51
C THR A 107 3.27 37.35 1.88
N ALA A 108 2.60 37.94 2.88
CA ALA A 108 2.46 37.33 4.21
C ALA A 108 1.51 36.14 4.19
N ALA A 109 0.39 36.25 3.46
CA ALA A 109 -0.53 35.14 3.29
C ALA A 109 0.10 34.01 2.45
N ALA A 110 0.97 34.32 1.48
CA ALA A 110 1.71 33.32 0.70
C ALA A 110 2.72 32.55 1.55
N ALA A 111 3.35 33.20 2.53
CA ALA A 111 4.23 32.50 3.48
C ALA A 111 3.42 31.54 4.38
N ALA A 112 2.28 31.99 4.92
CA ALA A 112 1.40 31.15 5.73
C ALA A 112 0.76 30.00 4.93
N ALA A 113 0.36 30.23 3.69
CA ALA A 113 -0.17 29.19 2.79
C ALA A 113 0.89 28.14 2.46
N LYS A 114 2.14 28.56 2.25
CA LYS A 114 3.26 27.63 2.07
C LYS A 114 3.53 26.80 3.32
N ASP A 115 3.50 27.42 4.49
CA ASP A 115 3.67 26.75 5.78
C ASP A 115 2.58 25.69 6.00
N GLY A 116 1.30 26.07 5.79
CA GLY A 116 0.18 25.13 5.84
C GLY A 116 0.30 24.00 4.82
N THR A 117 0.71 24.31 3.58
CA THR A 117 0.96 23.29 2.53
C THR A 117 2.05 22.31 2.96
N GLN A 118 3.16 22.79 3.55
CA GLN A 118 4.20 21.91 4.06
C GLN A 118 3.68 21.06 5.21
N GLN A 119 2.90 21.63 6.12
CA GLN A 119 2.30 20.88 7.23
C GLN A 119 1.37 19.76 6.73
N THR A 120 0.55 20.01 5.70
CA THR A 120 -0.28 18.98 5.06
C THR A 120 0.56 17.89 4.41
N LYS A 121 1.65 18.26 3.73
CA LYS A 121 2.58 17.27 3.14
C LYS A 121 3.27 16.42 4.22
N THR A 122 3.67 17.03 5.33
CA THR A 122 4.20 16.30 6.49
C THR A 122 3.15 15.37 7.08
N MET A 123 1.91 15.82 7.24
CA MET A 123 0.80 14.96 7.68
C MET A 123 0.63 13.73 6.78
N ILE A 124 0.59 13.92 5.46
CA ILE A 124 0.45 12.83 4.49
C ILE A 124 1.65 11.86 4.59
N ALA A 125 2.87 12.37 4.72
CA ALA A 125 4.06 11.54 4.88
C ALA A 125 4.03 10.70 6.16
N GLU A 126 3.63 11.29 7.28
CA GLU A 126 3.52 10.61 8.58
C GLU A 126 2.38 9.59 8.60
N VAL A 127 1.25 9.88 7.96
CA VAL A 127 0.19 8.89 7.72
C VAL A 127 0.70 7.74 6.86
N GLY A 128 1.45 8.04 5.79
CA GLY A 128 2.06 7.00 4.95
C GLY A 128 3.06 6.12 5.69
N LYS A 129 3.74 6.67 6.70
CA LYS A 129 4.58 5.90 7.61
C LYS A 129 3.75 4.93 8.44
N VAL A 130 2.62 5.36 9.00
CA VAL A 130 1.69 4.48 9.74
C VAL A 130 1.13 3.38 8.83
N ILE A 131 0.81 3.70 7.57
CA ILE A 131 0.35 2.70 6.59
C ILE A 131 1.44 1.65 6.36
N ARG A 132 2.68 2.08 6.06
CA ARG A 132 3.79 1.18 5.74
C ARG A 132 4.23 0.33 6.94
N GLU A 133 4.47 0.97 8.08
CA GLU A 133 5.10 0.33 9.26
C GLU A 133 4.05 -0.26 10.22
N GLY A 134 2.86 0.33 10.30
CA GLY A 134 1.82 -0.05 11.25
C GLY A 134 0.76 -0.98 10.67
N LEU A 135 0.25 -0.68 9.47
CA LEU A 135 -0.83 -1.43 8.83
C LEU A 135 -0.35 -2.59 7.95
N GLY A 136 0.95 -2.69 7.68
CA GLY A 136 1.55 -3.74 6.85
C GLY A 136 1.82 -3.31 5.40
N GLY A 137 1.65 -2.02 5.09
CA GLY A 137 1.93 -1.46 3.77
C GLY A 137 1.11 -2.15 2.67
N TRP A 138 1.80 -2.77 1.72
CA TRP A 138 1.18 -3.44 0.56
C TRP A 138 0.40 -4.71 0.91
N GLU A 139 0.68 -5.34 2.05
CA GLU A 139 -0.03 -6.54 2.49
C GLU A 139 -1.37 -6.19 3.13
N TRP A 140 -1.58 -4.91 3.46
CA TRP A 140 -2.84 -4.46 4.04
C TRP A 140 -3.93 -4.41 2.97
N ASP A 141 -5.04 -5.08 3.25
CA ASP A 141 -6.22 -5.19 2.40
C ASP A 141 -7.25 -4.06 2.66
N GLY A 142 -6.81 -2.99 3.34
CA GLY A 142 -7.63 -1.83 3.64
C GLY A 142 -7.61 -0.79 2.52
N VAL A 143 -8.51 0.20 2.64
CA VAL A 143 -8.62 1.30 1.67
C VAL A 143 -7.98 2.59 2.21
N THR A 144 -7.08 3.18 1.42
CA THR A 144 -6.34 4.40 1.78
C THR A 144 -6.69 5.54 0.81
N LEU A 145 -7.33 6.60 1.31
CA LEU A 145 -7.78 7.72 0.48
C LEU A 145 -7.28 9.05 1.03
N ALA A 146 -6.84 9.95 0.15
CA ALA A 146 -6.49 11.33 0.46
C ALA A 146 -7.44 12.28 -0.28
N VAL A 147 -8.26 13.01 0.46
CA VAL A 147 -9.31 13.89 -0.06
C VAL A 147 -8.89 15.34 0.06
N GLY A 148 -8.51 15.92 -1.08
CA GLY A 148 -8.22 17.35 -1.20
C GLY A 148 -9.49 18.15 -1.47
N VAL A 149 -9.88 19.02 -0.55
CA VAL A 149 -11.13 19.80 -0.62
C VAL A 149 -10.85 21.25 -1.01
N GLY A 150 -11.51 21.71 -2.07
CA GLY A 150 -11.51 23.10 -2.51
C GLY A 150 -11.03 23.29 -3.94
N PRO A 151 -11.15 24.52 -4.48
CA PRO A 151 -10.70 24.82 -5.83
C PRO A 151 -9.17 24.78 -5.91
N VAL A 152 -8.67 24.40 -7.08
CA VAL A 152 -7.25 24.54 -7.46
C VAL A 152 -7.11 25.64 -8.51
N ASP A 153 -6.01 26.38 -8.43
CA ASP A 153 -5.71 27.46 -9.37
C ASP A 153 -5.16 26.91 -10.69
N HIS A 154 -4.34 25.83 -10.62
CA HIS A 154 -3.80 25.15 -11.79
C HIS A 154 -4.07 23.63 -11.74
N PRO A 155 -4.54 23.01 -12.84
CA PRO A 155 -4.71 21.56 -12.91
C PRO A 155 -3.45 20.77 -12.59
N ASP A 156 -2.28 21.28 -12.99
CA ASP A 156 -0.96 20.67 -12.72
C ASP A 156 -0.66 20.55 -11.21
N ASP A 157 -1.31 21.35 -10.35
CA ASP A 157 -1.17 21.21 -8.90
C ASP A 157 -1.75 19.88 -8.42
N LEU A 158 -2.78 19.35 -9.10
CA LEU A 158 -3.37 18.05 -8.78
C LEU A 158 -2.37 16.92 -8.97
N ASP A 159 -1.53 16.98 -10.01
CA ASP A 159 -0.50 15.96 -10.26
C ASP A 159 0.55 15.93 -9.13
N VAL A 160 0.89 17.09 -8.57
CA VAL A 160 1.79 17.19 -7.43
C VAL A 160 1.19 16.53 -6.19
N TRP A 161 -0.11 16.73 -5.95
CA TRP A 161 -0.79 16.10 -4.81
C TRP A 161 -1.04 14.61 -5.02
N ASP A 162 -1.34 14.18 -6.24
CA ASP A 162 -1.43 12.77 -6.63
C ASP A 162 -0.11 12.05 -6.35
N GLU A 163 1.03 12.66 -6.74
CA GLU A 163 2.35 12.13 -6.44
C GLU A 163 2.63 12.04 -4.93
N VAL A 164 2.35 13.11 -4.16
CA VAL A 164 2.59 13.13 -2.71
C VAL A 164 1.74 12.10 -1.97
N CYS A 165 0.46 11.99 -2.32
CA CYS A 165 -0.46 11.03 -1.70
C CYS A 165 -0.08 9.60 -2.12
N GLY A 166 0.19 9.41 -3.41
CA GLY A 166 0.69 8.17 -3.95
C GLY A 166 1.91 7.71 -3.17
N ASP A 167 2.92 8.56 -2.97
CA ASP A 167 4.16 8.30 -2.22
C ASP A 167 3.96 7.88 -0.75
N ALA A 168 2.83 8.27 -0.17
CA ALA A 168 2.38 7.83 1.15
C ALA A 168 1.51 6.56 1.12
N GLY A 169 1.17 6.02 -0.06
CA GLY A 169 0.32 4.84 -0.21
C GLY A 169 -1.18 5.17 -0.16
N LEU A 170 -1.56 6.39 -0.51
CA LEU A 170 -2.94 6.89 -0.54
C LEU A 170 -3.36 7.17 -1.98
N GLU A 171 -4.60 6.84 -2.34
CA GLU A 171 -5.22 7.32 -3.58
C GLU A 171 -5.71 8.77 -3.39
N PHE A 172 -5.30 9.68 -4.27
CA PHE A 172 -5.74 11.07 -4.22
C PHE A 172 -7.09 11.28 -4.91
N VAL A 173 -8.02 11.94 -4.21
CA VAL A 173 -9.33 12.31 -4.73
C VAL A 173 -9.58 13.80 -4.50
N HIS A 174 -9.77 14.55 -5.58
CA HIS A 174 -10.06 15.98 -5.54
C HIS A 174 -11.56 16.27 -5.46
N VAL A 175 -11.97 17.13 -4.51
CA VAL A 175 -13.36 17.55 -4.29
C VAL A 175 -13.46 19.07 -4.39
N VAL A 176 -14.04 19.59 -5.48
CA VAL A 176 -14.12 21.04 -5.77
C VAL A 176 -15.19 21.75 -4.93
N SER A 177 -16.37 21.15 -4.75
CA SER A 177 -17.48 21.70 -3.95
C SER A 177 -18.48 20.61 -3.51
N ALA A 178 -19.20 20.83 -2.41
CA ALA A 178 -20.25 19.93 -1.89
C ALA A 178 -21.47 19.76 -2.84
N GLU A 179 -21.62 20.66 -3.81
CA GLU A 179 -22.69 20.59 -4.83
C GLU A 179 -22.34 19.66 -6.02
N ASP A 180 -21.08 19.22 -6.14
CA ASP A 180 -20.64 18.20 -7.12
C ASP A 180 -20.97 16.75 -6.65
N SER A 181 -22.00 16.60 -5.82
CA SER A 181 -22.53 15.29 -5.42
C SER A 181 -23.32 14.58 -6.54
N THR A 182 -23.46 15.22 -7.70
CA THR A 182 -24.13 14.66 -8.89
C THR A 182 -23.12 13.96 -9.81
N GLU A 183 -22.98 12.63 -9.70
CA GLU A 183 -22.24 11.73 -10.61
C GLU A 183 -21.16 12.42 -11.47
N THR A 184 -20.23 13.13 -10.84
CA THR A 184 -19.14 13.78 -11.57
C THR A 184 -18.28 12.67 -12.13
N ARG A 185 -18.22 12.61 -13.47
CA ARG A 185 -17.39 11.66 -14.19
C ARG A 185 -16.29 12.41 -14.92
N ASN A 186 -15.08 11.86 -14.93
CA ASN A 186 -13.99 12.39 -15.75
C ASN A 186 -14.25 12.08 -17.25
N GLU A 187 -13.33 12.51 -18.11
CA GLU A 187 -13.42 12.29 -19.57
C GLU A 187 -13.42 10.80 -19.98
N PHE A 188 -13.02 9.91 -19.08
CA PHE A 188 -13.03 8.45 -19.26
C PHE A 188 -14.30 7.79 -18.70
N GLY A 189 -15.21 8.57 -18.10
CA GLY A 189 -16.47 8.08 -17.54
C GLY A 189 -16.35 7.51 -16.12
N GLU A 190 -15.21 7.68 -15.46
CA GLU A 190 -14.92 7.23 -14.10
C GLU A 190 -15.43 8.25 -13.07
N LYS A 191 -15.90 7.79 -11.91
CA LYS A 191 -16.39 8.69 -10.86
C LYS A 191 -15.25 9.53 -10.30
N THR A 192 -15.55 10.79 -9.98
CA THR A 192 -14.63 11.73 -9.32
C THR A 192 -15.28 12.32 -8.07
N GLY A 193 -14.49 12.93 -7.19
CA GLY A 193 -14.97 13.58 -5.96
C GLY A 193 -15.59 12.62 -4.94
N ILE A 194 -16.62 13.08 -4.21
CA ILE A 194 -17.30 12.27 -3.19
C ILE A 194 -17.86 10.94 -3.75
N PRO A 195 -18.46 10.90 -4.97
CA PRO A 195 -18.84 9.63 -5.60
C PRO A 195 -17.70 8.62 -5.77
N ARG A 196 -16.45 9.07 -5.99
CA ARG A 196 -15.27 8.19 -6.07
C ARG A 196 -14.90 7.65 -4.70
N VAL A 197 -14.86 8.52 -3.68
CA VAL A 197 -14.61 8.12 -2.29
C VAL A 197 -15.63 7.07 -1.84
N LEU A 198 -16.92 7.32 -2.12
CA LEU A 198 -17.99 6.39 -1.78
C LEU A 198 -17.86 5.05 -2.52
N GLU A 199 -17.50 5.06 -3.80
CA GLU A 199 -17.26 3.84 -4.57
C GLU A 199 -16.10 3.02 -4.00
N ALA A 200 -14.97 3.66 -3.69
CA ALA A 200 -13.83 3.00 -3.07
C ALA A 200 -14.23 2.33 -1.75
N LEU A 201 -14.90 3.05 -0.86
CA LEU A 201 -15.39 2.51 0.42
C LEU A 201 -16.43 1.40 0.23
N GLN A 202 -17.30 1.48 -0.77
CA GLN A 202 -18.28 0.42 -1.08
C GLN A 202 -17.63 -0.83 -1.68
N SER A 203 -16.50 -0.69 -2.36
CA SER A 203 -15.76 -1.81 -2.95
C SER A 203 -14.85 -2.55 -1.97
N SER A 204 -14.59 -1.97 -0.79
CA SER A 204 -13.75 -2.59 0.24
C SER A 204 -14.45 -3.74 0.95
N ASP A 205 -13.65 -4.70 1.42
CA ASP A 205 -14.10 -5.72 2.36
C ASP A 205 -14.17 -5.12 3.77
N TRP A 206 -15.29 -5.28 4.44
CA TRP A 206 -15.49 -4.79 5.80
C TRP A 206 -15.66 -5.93 6.80
N ALA A 207 -15.70 -7.19 6.37
CA ALA A 207 -15.81 -8.30 7.31
C ALA A 207 -14.60 -8.32 8.24
N SER A 208 -14.84 -8.25 9.55
CA SER A 208 -13.77 -8.45 10.52
C SER A 208 -13.47 -9.94 10.64
N VAL A 209 -12.22 -10.33 10.45
CA VAL A 209 -11.72 -11.71 10.69
C VAL A 209 -11.91 -12.13 12.16
N LEU A 210 -12.18 -11.18 13.06
CA LEU A 210 -12.45 -11.40 14.48
C LEU A 210 -13.93 -11.60 14.80
N SER A 211 -14.82 -11.70 13.80
CA SER A 211 -16.27 -11.86 14.04
C SER A 211 -16.56 -13.23 14.69
N PRO A 212 -17.02 -13.28 15.96
CA PRO A 212 -17.24 -14.52 16.70
C PRO A 212 -18.59 -15.15 16.32
N GLY A 213 -18.83 -15.37 15.03
CA GLY A 213 -20.12 -15.79 14.51
C GLY A 213 -20.11 -16.44 13.13
N ASP A 214 -18.96 -16.56 12.47
CA ASP A 214 -18.81 -17.66 11.53
C ASP A 214 -18.58 -18.91 12.37
N ASP A 215 -19.67 -19.67 12.55
CA ASP A 215 -19.61 -21.08 12.88
C ASP A 215 -18.74 -21.74 11.82
N VAL A 216 -17.42 -21.74 12.05
CA VAL A 216 -16.58 -22.84 11.62
C VAL A 216 -17.24 -24.03 12.30
N ASP A 217 -18.03 -24.78 11.52
CA ASP A 217 -18.46 -26.10 11.94
C ASP A 217 -17.19 -26.79 12.46
N ASP A 218 -17.16 -26.98 13.77
CA ASP A 218 -16.17 -27.76 14.49
C ASP A 218 -16.43 -29.22 14.13
N ASP A 219 -16.16 -29.58 12.87
CA ASP A 219 -15.96 -30.94 12.44
C ASP A 219 -14.47 -31.28 12.50
N GLY A 220 -13.87 -31.06 13.66
CA GLY A 220 -13.09 -32.09 14.36
C GLY A 220 -12.09 -32.95 13.56
N GLU A 221 -11.47 -32.44 12.50
CA GLU A 221 -10.24 -33.01 11.98
C GLU A 221 -9.12 -32.61 12.94
N ASN A 222 -8.98 -33.43 13.98
CA ASN A 222 -7.72 -33.67 14.64
C ASN A 222 -6.67 -33.85 13.53
N ILE A 223 -5.88 -32.80 13.26
CA ILE A 223 -4.56 -32.93 12.68
C ILE A 223 -3.71 -33.72 13.69
N ASN A 224 -3.92 -35.04 13.61
CA ASN A 224 -3.12 -36.06 14.20
C ASN A 224 -1.71 -35.86 13.63
N LEU A 225 -0.82 -35.28 14.44
CA LEU A 225 0.64 -35.27 14.22
C LEU A 225 1.19 -36.71 14.36
N GLY A 226 0.65 -37.61 13.54
CA GLY A 226 1.09 -38.97 13.35
C GLY A 226 2.10 -39.00 12.22
N ASP A 227 3.37 -38.98 12.60
CA ASP A 227 4.45 -39.81 12.06
C ASP A 227 4.07 -40.70 10.85
N GLY A 228 4.61 -40.39 9.66
CA GLY A 228 4.76 -41.35 8.56
C GLY A 228 4.37 -40.85 7.15
N ASP A 229 5.38 -40.81 6.27
CA ASP A 229 5.36 -40.80 4.79
C ASP A 229 4.91 -39.54 4.03
N ASN A 230 5.92 -38.71 3.72
CA ASN A 230 6.41 -38.42 2.36
C ASN A 230 5.44 -38.67 1.20
N ASP A 231 4.80 -37.61 0.68
CA ASP A 231 4.44 -37.46 -0.73
C ASP A 231 4.22 -35.98 -1.06
N GLU A 232 5.00 -35.50 -2.03
CA GLU A 232 4.99 -34.15 -2.60
C GLU A 232 3.61 -33.81 -3.19
N ALA A 233 3.03 -32.70 -2.75
CA ALA A 233 1.95 -32.03 -3.47
C ALA A 233 2.49 -30.70 -4.01
N ASP A 234 3.02 -30.77 -5.23
CA ASP A 234 3.35 -29.64 -6.09
C ASP A 234 2.16 -28.65 -6.14
N LEU A 235 2.35 -27.49 -5.51
CA LEU A 235 1.66 -26.28 -5.90
C LEU A 235 2.44 -25.69 -7.09
N ASP A 236 2.27 -26.29 -8.27
CA ASP A 236 2.73 -25.73 -9.55
C ASP A 236 1.91 -24.47 -9.86
N LEU A 237 2.29 -23.36 -9.22
CA LEU A 237 1.92 -22.02 -9.66
C LEU A 237 2.83 -21.69 -10.84
N ASP A 238 2.29 -21.80 -12.06
CA ASP A 238 2.97 -21.49 -13.32
C ASP A 238 3.55 -20.06 -13.33
N LEU A 239 4.79 -19.94 -12.84
CA LEU A 239 5.60 -18.73 -12.79
C LEU A 239 5.85 -18.11 -14.18
N GLU A 240 5.72 -18.91 -15.24
CA GLU A 240 6.07 -18.53 -16.61
C GLU A 240 4.97 -17.75 -17.35
N ASN A 241 3.79 -17.56 -16.76
CA ASN A 241 2.66 -16.89 -17.43
C ASN A 241 2.29 -15.52 -16.84
N MET A 242 3.17 -14.93 -16.03
CA MET A 242 3.03 -13.55 -15.57
C MET A 242 3.54 -12.58 -16.65
N ASP A 243 2.62 -12.11 -17.49
CA ASP A 243 2.86 -11.12 -18.55
C ASP A 243 3.17 -9.73 -17.98
N PHE A 244 4.39 -9.58 -17.44
CA PHE A 244 4.96 -8.29 -17.01
C PHE A 244 5.70 -7.57 -18.16
N GLY A 245 5.73 -8.13 -19.37
CA GLY A 245 6.51 -7.57 -20.48
C GLY A 245 8.03 -7.50 -20.21
N ILE A 246 8.52 -8.29 -19.27
CA ILE A 246 9.95 -8.46 -18.96
C ILE A 246 10.28 -9.93 -19.22
N ASP A 247 11.05 -10.19 -20.28
CA ASP A 247 11.44 -11.54 -20.66
C ASP A 247 12.43 -12.13 -19.63
N ARG A 248 12.41 -13.46 -19.45
CA ARG A 248 13.27 -14.19 -18.49
C ARG A 248 14.76 -13.86 -18.68
N GLU A 249 15.19 -13.61 -19.91
CA GLU A 249 16.57 -13.23 -20.20
C GLU A 249 16.93 -11.81 -19.70
N ASP A 250 15.99 -10.87 -19.68
CA ASP A 250 16.20 -9.52 -19.16
C ASP A 250 16.29 -9.53 -17.63
N PHE A 251 15.55 -10.41 -16.96
CA PHE A 251 15.60 -10.59 -15.51
C PHE A 251 16.91 -11.24 -15.05
N ASP A 252 17.38 -12.26 -15.76
CA ASP A 252 18.68 -12.90 -15.50
C ASP A 252 19.85 -11.96 -15.83
N GLY A 253 19.71 -11.14 -16.88
CA GLY A 253 20.66 -10.09 -17.21
C GLY A 253 20.77 -9.02 -16.12
N LEU A 254 19.63 -8.58 -15.58
CA LEU A 254 19.59 -7.62 -14.48
C LEU A 254 20.18 -8.20 -13.18
N LYS A 255 19.85 -9.45 -12.83
CA LYS A 255 20.45 -10.17 -11.70
C LYS A 255 21.97 -10.26 -11.83
N LYS A 256 22.47 -10.60 -13.02
CA LYS A 256 23.90 -10.75 -13.25
C LYS A 256 24.65 -9.41 -13.21
N ALA A 257 24.06 -8.36 -13.77
CA ALA A 257 24.62 -7.01 -13.73
C ALA A 257 24.70 -6.46 -12.29
N ILE A 258 23.69 -6.74 -11.46
CA ILE A 258 23.66 -6.35 -10.04
C ILE A 258 24.69 -7.16 -9.24
N TRP A 259 24.81 -8.46 -9.50
CA TRP A 259 25.79 -9.33 -8.84
C TRP A 259 27.24 -8.96 -9.18
N GLU A 260 27.53 -8.64 -10.45
CA GLU A 260 28.84 -8.16 -10.88
C GLU A 260 29.16 -6.77 -10.29
N ALA A 261 28.18 -5.87 -10.20
CA ALA A 261 28.36 -4.56 -9.57
C ALA A 261 28.57 -4.65 -8.04
N GLN A 262 27.95 -5.63 -7.38
CA GLN A 262 28.15 -5.92 -5.95
C GLN A 262 29.59 -6.42 -5.69
N LEU A 263 30.08 -7.33 -6.53
CA LEU A 263 31.46 -7.84 -6.47
C LEU A 263 32.51 -6.76 -6.71
N GLU A 264 32.25 -5.82 -7.62
CA GLU A 264 33.14 -4.66 -7.86
C GLU A 264 33.13 -3.66 -6.68
N ARG A 265 32.00 -3.51 -5.98
CA ARG A 265 31.84 -2.59 -4.84
C ARG A 265 32.47 -3.11 -3.55
N GLU A 266 32.50 -4.43 -3.37
CA GLU A 266 33.03 -5.10 -2.16
C GLU A 266 34.53 -5.42 -2.24
N GLY A 267 35.22 -5.06 -3.33
CA GLY A 267 36.69 -5.10 -3.39
C GLY A 267 37.31 -6.50 -3.28
N LEU A 268 36.53 -7.56 -3.49
CA LEU A 268 36.97 -8.96 -3.48
C LEU A 268 37.39 -9.39 -4.90
N THR A 269 38.40 -8.71 -5.47
CA THR A 269 39.06 -9.19 -6.68
C THR A 269 40.11 -10.22 -6.29
N GLY A 270 39.78 -11.49 -6.54
CA GLY A 270 40.76 -12.57 -6.52
C GLY A 270 41.94 -12.21 -7.43
N SER A 271 43.13 -12.22 -6.84
CA SER A 271 44.43 -12.00 -7.45
C SER A 271 44.58 -12.71 -8.80
N GLN A 272 44.54 -11.94 -9.90
CA GLN A 272 45.12 -12.34 -11.17
C GLN A 272 46.56 -11.82 -11.20
N GLU A 273 47.52 -12.71 -10.96
CA GLU A 273 48.92 -12.44 -11.27
C GLU A 273 49.07 -12.19 -12.76
N GLU A 274 49.51 -10.97 -13.10
CA GLU A 274 50.03 -10.65 -14.43
C GLU A 274 51.34 -11.40 -14.67
N VAL A 275 51.41 -12.16 -15.76
CA VAL A 275 52.68 -12.49 -16.41
C VAL A 275 52.54 -12.19 -17.91
N PRO A 276 53.50 -11.47 -18.54
CA PRO A 276 53.25 -10.72 -19.76
C PRO A 276 53.56 -11.49 -21.05
N GLY A 277 52.69 -11.31 -22.06
CA GLY A 277 53.05 -11.32 -23.48
C GLY A 277 52.85 -12.64 -24.26
N GLY A 278 52.24 -12.52 -25.45
CA GLY A 278 52.46 -13.46 -26.57
C GLY A 278 51.20 -14.09 -27.17
N THR A 279 50.85 -13.65 -28.37
CA THR A 279 49.78 -14.19 -29.24
C THR A 279 50.09 -15.60 -29.75
N SER A 280 49.07 -16.48 -29.77
CA SER A 280 48.68 -17.45 -30.84
C SER A 280 48.44 -18.90 -30.38
N ILE A 281 47.21 -19.35 -30.67
CA ILE A 281 46.76 -20.66 -31.22
C ILE A 281 47.44 -21.95 -30.69
N ILE A 282 46.62 -22.89 -30.17
CA ILE A 282 46.57 -24.36 -30.48
C ILE A 282 45.66 -25.07 -29.43
N THR A 283 44.58 -25.71 -29.88
CA THR A 283 43.97 -26.93 -29.29
C THR A 283 44.69 -28.19 -29.81
N PRO A 284 44.56 -29.41 -29.25
CA PRO A 284 43.99 -29.89 -27.98
C PRO A 284 44.96 -30.84 -27.23
N THR A 285 44.67 -31.26 -25.98
CA THR A 285 44.74 -32.67 -25.49
C THR A 285 44.54 -32.75 -23.96
N ASN A 286 43.66 -33.68 -23.56
CA ASN A 286 43.43 -34.14 -22.19
C ASN A 286 44.68 -34.88 -21.65
N PRO A 287 44.91 -34.96 -20.32
CA PRO A 287 44.24 -36.02 -19.55
C PRO A 287 43.84 -35.63 -18.10
N SER A 288 42.76 -36.26 -17.64
CA SER A 288 42.20 -36.22 -16.28
C SER A 288 43.15 -36.72 -15.18
N PRO A 289 42.93 -36.28 -13.93
CA PRO A 289 43.05 -37.13 -12.74
C PRO A 289 41.76 -37.02 -11.86
N PRO A 290 41.61 -37.78 -10.74
CA PRO A 290 40.53 -38.73 -10.47
C PRO A 290 39.32 -38.14 -9.71
N PRO A 291 38.22 -38.91 -9.54
CA PRO A 291 36.96 -38.44 -8.97
C PRO A 291 36.95 -38.61 -7.44
N SER A 292 36.61 -37.56 -6.69
CA SER A 292 36.22 -37.52 -5.25
C SER A 292 36.32 -36.04 -4.82
N GLU A 293 35.34 -35.29 -4.35
CA GLU A 293 33.98 -35.50 -3.87
C GLU A 293 33.18 -34.27 -4.34
N ARG A 294 32.01 -34.46 -4.95
CA ARG A 294 31.02 -33.38 -5.01
C ARG A 294 30.41 -33.32 -3.62
N THR A 295 30.86 -32.39 -2.80
CA THR A 295 29.93 -31.78 -1.85
C THR A 295 28.97 -30.96 -2.71
N GLU A 296 27.84 -31.58 -3.06
CA GLU A 296 26.62 -30.84 -3.29
C GLU A 296 26.38 -30.04 -2.00
N SER A 297 26.84 -28.79 -1.96
CA SER A 297 26.18 -27.82 -1.13
C SER A 297 24.83 -27.58 -1.78
N ASP A 298 23.88 -28.46 -1.49
CA ASP A 298 22.50 -28.05 -1.25
C ASP A 298 22.60 -26.88 -0.27
N GLN A 299 22.71 -25.68 -0.84
CA GLN A 299 22.36 -24.47 -0.13
C GLN A 299 20.86 -24.57 0.01
N HIS A 300 20.44 -25.32 1.03
CA HIS A 300 19.11 -25.21 1.59
C HIS A 300 18.91 -23.71 1.79
N LEU A 301 18.03 -23.12 0.99
CA LEU A 301 17.54 -21.78 1.27
C LEU A 301 17.06 -21.86 2.71
N ASP A 302 17.67 -21.07 3.61
CA ASP A 302 17.23 -21.07 4.99
C ASP A 302 15.73 -20.66 4.98
N ASP A 303 14.93 -21.20 5.88
CA ASP A 303 13.48 -20.92 5.94
C ASP A 303 13.21 -19.40 6.00
N ASP A 304 14.15 -18.62 6.54
CA ASP A 304 14.14 -17.17 6.56
C ASP A 304 14.23 -16.54 5.15
N ASP A 305 15.00 -17.13 4.23
CA ASP A 305 15.11 -16.67 2.85
C ASP A 305 13.88 -17.07 2.04
N ILE A 306 13.27 -18.22 2.33
CA ILE A 306 11.98 -18.62 1.75
C ILE A 306 10.88 -17.66 2.20
N ASN A 307 10.78 -17.35 3.50
CA ASN A 307 9.82 -16.38 4.04
C ASN A 307 10.00 -14.97 3.43
N LYS A 308 11.24 -14.51 3.22
CA LYS A 308 11.50 -13.23 2.53
C LYS A 308 11.06 -13.25 1.07
N ILE A 309 11.29 -14.36 0.36
CA ILE A 309 10.85 -14.53 -1.03
C ILE A 309 9.32 -14.58 -1.11
N GLU A 310 8.65 -15.26 -0.18
CA GLU A 310 7.19 -15.29 -0.10
C GLU A 310 6.58 -13.92 0.18
N GLN A 311 7.12 -13.18 1.17
CA GLN A 311 6.69 -11.80 1.44
C GLN A 311 6.93 -10.88 0.25
N MET A 312 8.05 -11.06 -0.46
CA MET A 312 8.34 -10.34 -1.70
C MET A 312 7.30 -10.64 -2.79
N MET A 313 6.98 -11.92 -3.01
CA MET A 313 5.99 -12.32 -3.98
C MET A 313 4.60 -11.80 -3.62
N HIS A 314 4.23 -11.83 -2.34
CA HIS A 314 2.95 -11.33 -1.86
C HIS A 314 2.83 -9.81 -2.04
N LYS A 315 3.88 -9.05 -1.71
CA LYS A 315 3.95 -7.60 -1.98
C LYS A 315 3.85 -7.28 -3.48
N LEU A 316 4.56 -8.03 -4.34
CA LEU A 316 4.50 -7.83 -5.80
C LEU A 316 3.13 -8.19 -6.39
N GLN A 317 2.47 -9.20 -5.83
CA GLN A 317 1.12 -9.58 -6.23
C GLN A 317 0.09 -8.53 -5.81
N ALA A 318 0.19 -7.96 -4.61
CA ALA A 318 -0.66 -6.85 -4.18
C ALA A 318 -0.50 -5.62 -5.09
N VAL A 319 0.73 -5.28 -5.48
CA VAL A 319 1.01 -4.18 -6.41
C VAL A 319 0.42 -4.45 -7.79
N ARG A 320 0.45 -5.70 -8.27
CA ARG A 320 -0.19 -6.11 -9.51
C ARG A 320 -1.70 -5.90 -9.44
N ASP A 321 -2.34 -6.32 -8.36
CA ASP A 321 -3.80 -6.22 -8.21
C ASP A 321 -4.25 -4.75 -8.09
N MET A 322 -3.49 -3.92 -7.39
CA MET A 322 -3.72 -2.47 -7.33
C MET A 322 -3.50 -1.76 -8.67
N SER A 323 -2.62 -2.29 -9.53
CA SER A 323 -2.25 -1.66 -10.80
C SER A 323 -2.99 -2.21 -12.03
N ALA A 324 -3.84 -3.22 -11.84
CA ALA A 324 -4.63 -3.86 -12.89
C ALA A 324 -5.67 -2.93 -13.54
N GLY A 325 -5.98 -1.79 -12.93
CA GLY A 325 -6.89 -0.76 -13.47
C GLY A 325 -6.22 0.52 -13.97
N LEU A 326 -4.91 0.69 -13.76
CA LEU A 326 -4.23 1.97 -14.01
C LEU A 326 -3.60 2.05 -15.43
N PRO A 327 -3.54 3.26 -16.04
CA PRO A 327 -2.77 3.55 -17.25
C PRO A 327 -1.33 3.05 -17.19
N GLU A 328 -0.76 2.68 -18.34
CA GLU A 328 0.56 2.02 -18.44
C GLU A 328 1.70 2.83 -17.78
N GLU A 329 1.64 4.16 -17.87
CA GLU A 329 2.62 5.06 -17.25
C GLU A 329 2.53 5.05 -15.72
N GLN A 330 1.32 5.08 -15.16
CA GLN A 330 1.08 4.98 -13.72
C GLN A 330 1.38 3.57 -13.19
N ARG A 331 1.04 2.53 -13.95
CA ARG A 331 1.37 1.13 -13.63
C ARG A 331 2.89 0.92 -13.55
N LYS A 332 3.64 1.43 -14.53
CA LYS A 332 5.10 1.34 -14.56
C LYS A 332 5.74 2.09 -13.41
N ARG A 333 5.18 3.24 -13.02
CA ARG A 333 5.63 4.02 -11.86
C ARG A 333 5.37 3.29 -10.54
N LEU A 334 4.17 2.74 -10.35
CA LEU A 334 3.84 1.93 -9.17
C LEU A 334 4.71 0.67 -9.07
N ALA A 335 4.92 -0.02 -10.18
CA ALA A 335 5.81 -1.18 -10.23
C ALA A 335 7.26 -0.81 -9.88
N ALA A 336 7.80 0.28 -10.45
CA ALA A 336 9.16 0.74 -10.15
C ALA A 336 9.31 1.12 -8.66
N ARG A 337 8.27 1.70 -8.07
CA ARG A 337 8.28 2.06 -6.65
C ARG A 337 8.19 0.84 -5.74
N ALA A 338 7.30 -0.10 -6.05
CA ALA A 338 7.19 -1.35 -5.32
C ALA A 338 8.51 -2.12 -5.31
N VAL A 339 9.17 -2.23 -6.48
CA VAL A 339 10.49 -2.84 -6.59
C VAL A 339 11.53 -2.08 -5.76
N GLY A 340 11.50 -0.74 -5.74
CA GLY A 340 12.40 0.08 -4.93
C GLY A 340 12.14 0.04 -3.42
N GLU A 341 10.96 -0.41 -2.99
CA GLU A 341 10.62 -0.63 -1.59
C GLU A 341 11.02 -2.04 -1.15
N VAL A 342 10.68 -3.06 -1.93
CA VAL A 342 11.14 -4.45 -1.76
C VAL A 342 12.67 -4.51 -1.69
N MET A 343 13.38 -3.78 -2.55
CA MET A 343 14.85 -3.77 -2.58
C MET A 343 15.49 -3.00 -1.41
N ARG A 344 14.73 -2.18 -0.67
CA ARG A 344 15.20 -1.50 0.53
C ARG A 344 15.05 -2.35 1.80
N ASP A 345 14.15 -3.33 1.76
CA ASP A 345 13.89 -4.27 2.84
C ASP A 345 14.85 -5.49 2.83
N LEU A 346 15.72 -5.61 1.80
CA LEU A 346 16.77 -6.63 1.63
C LEU A 346 18.13 -6.17 2.20
#